data_AF-A0A671T8Q9-F1
#
_entry.id   AF-A0A671T8Q9-F1
#
_cell.length_a   1.000
_cell.length_b   1.000
_cell.length_c   1.000
_cell.angle_alpha   90.00
_cell.angle_beta   90.00
_cell.angle_gamma   90.00
#
_symmetry.space_group_name_H-M   'P 1'
#
loop_
_entity.id
_entity.type
_entity.pdbx_description
1 polymer ?
#
loop_
_entity_poly.entity_id
_entity_poly.type
_entity_poly.pdbx_seq_one_letter_code
_entity_poly.pdbx_strand_id
1 'polypeptide(L)'
;LEGAQVHPRRQSQRSAGGEEVYLKECWPLVHKALGDVVTRDLIRLLARSVLFEQMWVTLDTTLMIKRELANDPELRTQSWERFLPNFRHKSLSKRKQPKKKMVKKEYTPFPPPQPESKIDKELATGEFFLRESEKRRKKMNEIKAKQAEALSKRQEQRQKAFTPPKEKPAVKKSKPVTAENKIDIQAIKEKVKKAKSKKLGAPPVNPETPSAKDCKRKKV
;
A
#
# COMPACT_ATOMS: atom_id res chain seq x y z
N LEU A 1 -33.22 -46.12 20.38
CA LEU A 1 -33.54 -46.85 19.14
C LEU A 1 -34.44 -45.94 18.35
N GLU A 2 -33.83 -45.13 17.49
CA GLU A 2 -33.79 -45.33 16.03
C GLU A 2 -34.90 -44.50 15.38
N GLY A 3 -34.71 -43.72 14.35
CA GLY A 3 -33.53 -43.40 13.55
C GLY A 3 -33.96 -42.27 12.64
N ALA A 4 -33.14 -41.21 12.55
CA ALA A 4 -33.38 -40.08 11.67
C ALA A 4 -33.16 -40.53 10.22
N GLN A 5 -34.22 -40.58 9.41
CA GLN A 5 -34.11 -40.82 7.97
C GLN A 5 -34.18 -39.49 7.22
N VAL A 6 -33.01 -38.89 7.01
CA VAL A 6 -32.81 -37.73 6.15
C VAL A 6 -32.89 -38.19 4.70
N HIS A 7 -33.95 -37.81 3.98
CA HIS A 7 -34.00 -37.97 2.53
C HIS A 7 -33.25 -36.81 1.84
N PRO A 8 -32.47 -37.10 0.78
CA PRO A 8 -31.59 -36.11 0.17
C PRO A 8 -32.39 -35.07 -0.61
N ARG A 9 -32.06 -33.81 -0.35
CA ARG A 9 -32.47 -32.62 -1.11
C ARG A 9 -32.15 -32.84 -2.60
N ARG A 10 -33.19 -33.12 -3.42
CA ARG A 10 -33.08 -33.04 -4.89
C ARG A 10 -32.59 -31.64 -5.22
N GLN A 11 -31.32 -31.53 -5.63
CA GLN A 11 -30.84 -30.34 -6.32
C GLN A 11 -31.64 -30.24 -7.61
N SER A 12 -32.66 -29.37 -7.62
CA SER A 12 -33.26 -28.90 -8.85
C SER A 12 -32.14 -28.19 -9.61
N GLN A 13 -31.69 -28.80 -10.71
CA GLN A 13 -30.81 -28.14 -11.65
C GLN A 13 -31.51 -26.86 -12.11
N ARG A 14 -31.00 -25.70 -11.66
CA ARG A 14 -31.34 -24.41 -12.25
C ARG A 14 -30.92 -24.49 -13.71
N SER A 15 -31.88 -24.68 -14.60
CA SER A 15 -31.68 -24.65 -16.03
C SER A 15 -31.27 -23.24 -16.42
N ALA A 16 -29.95 -23.01 -16.51
CA ALA A 16 -29.32 -21.78 -16.99
C ALA A 16 -29.52 -21.55 -18.51
N GLY A 17 -30.59 -22.11 -19.09
CA GLY A 17 -30.85 -22.10 -20.53
C GLY A 17 -31.85 -21.03 -20.98
N GLY A 18 -32.77 -20.58 -20.13
CA GLY A 18 -33.85 -19.69 -20.56
C GLY A 18 -33.39 -18.27 -20.94
N GLU A 19 -32.52 -17.69 -20.12
CA GLU A 19 -32.00 -16.33 -20.33
C GLU A 19 -31.08 -16.24 -21.56
N GLU A 20 -30.26 -17.29 -21.78
CA GLU A 20 -29.42 -17.37 -22.98
C GLU A 20 -30.24 -17.57 -24.25
N VAL A 21 -31.34 -18.34 -24.20
CA VAL A 21 -32.18 -18.62 -25.37
C VAL A 21 -32.92 -17.35 -25.82
N TYR A 22 -33.48 -16.57 -24.88
CA TYR A 22 -34.18 -15.34 -25.23
C TYR A 22 -33.25 -14.27 -25.81
N LEU A 23 -32.05 -14.11 -25.23
CA LEU A 23 -31.03 -13.23 -25.81
C LEU A 23 -30.52 -13.76 -27.15
N LYS A 24 -30.33 -15.08 -27.34
CA LYS A 24 -29.85 -15.62 -28.62
C LYS A 24 -30.88 -15.52 -29.75
N GLU A 25 -32.17 -15.62 -29.44
CA GLU A 25 -33.25 -15.59 -30.44
C GLU A 25 -33.76 -14.19 -30.77
N CYS A 26 -33.87 -13.28 -29.78
CA CYS A 26 -34.41 -11.93 -30.01
C CYS A 26 -33.33 -10.91 -30.39
N TRP A 27 -32.07 -11.10 -29.98
CA TRP A 27 -30.97 -10.16 -30.26
C TRP A 27 -30.64 -10.02 -31.76
N PRO A 28 -30.72 -11.07 -32.61
CA PRO A 28 -30.53 -10.93 -34.06
C PRO A 28 -31.59 -10.03 -34.72
N LEU A 29 -32.83 -10.04 -34.24
CA LEU A 29 -33.93 -9.20 -34.76
C LEU A 29 -33.72 -7.73 -34.40
N VAL A 30 -33.30 -7.46 -33.16
CA VAL A 30 -32.93 -6.13 -32.68
C VAL A 30 -31.72 -5.59 -33.45
N HIS A 31 -30.72 -6.44 -33.70
CA HIS A 31 -29.53 -6.10 -34.48
C HIS A 31 -29.84 -5.81 -35.96
N LYS A 32 -30.82 -6.51 -36.56
CA LYS A 32 -31.29 -6.27 -37.93
C LYS A 32 -32.08 -4.97 -38.08
N ALA A 33 -32.81 -4.56 -37.03
CA ALA A 33 -33.60 -3.33 -37.02
C ALA A 33 -32.76 -2.06 -36.79
N LEU A 34 -31.58 -2.17 -36.15
CA LEU A 34 -30.83 -1.01 -35.65
C LEU A 34 -29.61 -0.58 -36.48
N GLY A 35 -29.10 -1.41 -37.40
CA GLY A 35 -28.08 -1.03 -38.40
C GLY A 35 -26.67 -0.67 -37.86
N ASP A 36 -25.64 -1.17 -38.57
CA ASP A 36 -24.19 -0.87 -38.52
C ASP A 36 -23.39 -0.77 -37.20
N VAL A 37 -22.09 -1.10 -37.33
CA VAL A 37 -21.10 -1.40 -36.28
C VAL A 37 -21.00 -0.38 -35.14
N VAL A 38 -21.30 0.90 -35.41
CA VAL A 38 -21.25 1.99 -34.41
C VAL A 38 -22.35 1.83 -33.36
N THR A 39 -23.51 1.25 -33.72
CA THR A 39 -24.57 0.95 -32.75
C THR A 39 -24.20 -0.21 -31.85
N ARG A 40 -23.47 -1.23 -32.33
CA ARG A 40 -23.06 -2.36 -31.47
C ARG A 40 -22.18 -1.94 -30.31
N ASP A 41 -21.19 -1.09 -30.53
CA ASP A 41 -20.29 -0.67 -29.46
C ASP A 41 -20.96 0.33 -28.52
N LEU A 42 -21.84 1.19 -29.04
CA LEU A 42 -22.70 2.06 -28.23
C LEU A 42 -23.74 1.27 -27.42
N ILE A 43 -24.35 0.24 -28.00
CA ILE A 43 -25.28 -0.69 -27.36
C ILE A 43 -24.54 -1.54 -26.33
N ARG A 44 -23.30 -1.98 -26.58
CA ARG A 44 -22.47 -2.67 -25.57
C ARG A 44 -22.09 -1.73 -24.43
N LEU A 45 -21.78 -0.46 -24.72
CA LEU A 45 -21.47 0.54 -23.69
C LEU A 45 -22.71 0.91 -22.85
N LEU A 46 -23.87 1.02 -23.49
CA LEU A 46 -25.17 1.26 -22.85
C LEU A 46 -25.65 0.02 -22.10
N ALA A 47 -25.52 -1.18 -22.67
CA ALA A 47 -25.87 -2.44 -22.03
C ALA A 47 -24.98 -2.73 -20.81
N ARG A 48 -23.71 -2.32 -20.87
CA ARG A 48 -22.75 -2.36 -19.75
C ARG A 48 -22.87 -1.17 -18.80
N SER A 49 -23.75 -0.21 -19.09
CA SER A 49 -24.10 0.84 -18.14
C SER A 49 -25.02 0.22 -17.08
N VAL A 50 -24.73 0.50 -15.81
CA VAL A 50 -25.51 0.03 -14.65
C VAL A 50 -27.02 0.32 -14.79
N LEU A 51 -27.39 1.29 -15.62
CA LEU A 51 -28.77 1.64 -15.90
C LEU A 51 -29.50 0.62 -16.78
N PHE A 52 -28.83 -0.03 -17.74
CA PHE A 52 -29.46 -1.03 -18.61
C PHE A 52 -29.57 -2.39 -17.91
N GLU A 53 -28.56 -2.81 -17.16
CA GLU A 53 -28.64 -4.00 -16.31
C GLU A 53 -29.75 -3.88 -15.25
N GLN A 54 -29.83 -2.74 -14.56
CA GLN A 54 -30.89 -2.52 -13.57
C GLN A 54 -32.27 -2.47 -14.22
N MET A 55 -32.38 -1.94 -15.45
CA MET A 55 -33.65 -1.88 -16.21
C MET A 55 -34.04 -3.23 -16.80
N TRP A 56 -33.08 -4.04 -17.26
CA TRP A 56 -33.32 -5.37 -17.82
C TRP A 56 -33.78 -6.35 -16.74
N VAL A 57 -33.06 -6.44 -15.61
CA VAL A 57 -33.45 -7.33 -14.50
C VAL A 57 -34.81 -6.95 -13.92
N THR A 58 -35.11 -5.65 -13.83
CA THR A 58 -36.43 -5.21 -13.35
C THR A 58 -37.54 -5.46 -14.37
N LEU A 59 -37.29 -5.22 -15.66
CA LEU A 59 -38.28 -5.49 -16.71
C LEU A 59 -38.58 -6.99 -16.82
N ASP A 60 -37.54 -7.83 -16.85
CA ASP A 60 -37.69 -9.29 -16.95
C ASP A 60 -38.46 -9.86 -15.74
N THR A 61 -38.06 -9.48 -14.52
CA THR A 61 -38.79 -9.89 -13.31
C THR A 61 -40.23 -9.34 -13.27
N THR A 62 -40.47 -8.10 -13.72
CA THR A 62 -41.86 -7.58 -13.80
C THR A 62 -42.71 -8.34 -14.80
N LEU A 63 -42.13 -8.79 -15.92
CA LEU A 63 -42.85 -9.56 -16.93
C LEU A 63 -43.13 -10.98 -16.46
N MET A 64 -42.18 -11.63 -15.78
CA MET A 64 -42.38 -12.93 -15.14
C MET A 64 -43.51 -12.85 -14.10
N ILE A 65 -43.47 -11.84 -13.21
CA ILE A 65 -44.52 -11.62 -12.20
C ILE A 65 -45.88 -11.36 -12.86
N LYS A 66 -45.96 -10.53 -13.90
CA LYS A 66 -47.22 -10.28 -14.62
C LYS A 66 -47.78 -11.54 -15.28
N ARG A 67 -46.94 -12.42 -15.82
CA ARG A 67 -47.37 -13.69 -16.43
C ARG A 67 -47.96 -14.63 -15.38
N GLU A 68 -47.32 -14.75 -14.22
CA GLU A 68 -47.82 -15.56 -13.12
C GLU A 68 -49.15 -15.02 -12.57
N LEU A 69 -49.25 -13.71 -12.29
CA LEU A 69 -50.48 -13.09 -11.76
C LEU A 69 -51.66 -13.11 -12.78
N ALA A 70 -51.37 -13.23 -14.07
CA ALA A 70 -52.38 -13.36 -15.12
C ALA A 70 -53.00 -14.78 -15.19
N ASN A 71 -52.26 -15.78 -14.74
CA ASN A 71 -52.70 -17.17 -14.69
C ASN A 71 -53.65 -17.42 -13.49
N ASP A 72 -53.57 -16.60 -12.44
CA ASP A 72 -54.43 -16.70 -11.27
C ASP A 72 -55.83 -16.09 -11.54
N PRO A 73 -56.92 -16.88 -11.43
CA PRO A 73 -58.27 -16.43 -11.81
C PRO A 73 -58.84 -15.32 -10.91
N GLU A 74 -58.47 -15.29 -9.62
CA GLU A 74 -58.96 -14.29 -8.66
C GLU A 74 -58.22 -12.95 -8.76
N LEU A 75 -56.96 -12.97 -9.19
CA LEU A 75 -56.09 -11.81 -9.20
C LEU A 75 -56.11 -11.09 -10.54
N ARG A 76 -56.56 -11.75 -11.62
CA ARG A 76 -56.70 -11.17 -12.97
C ARG A 76 -57.67 -9.99 -13.05
N THR A 77 -58.66 -9.94 -12.17
CA THR A 77 -59.67 -8.86 -12.12
C THR A 77 -59.24 -7.68 -11.26
N GLN A 78 -58.13 -7.79 -10.51
CA GLN A 78 -57.66 -6.80 -9.54
C GLN A 78 -56.43 -6.04 -10.05
N SER A 79 -56.11 -4.91 -9.40
CA SER A 79 -54.94 -4.09 -9.72
C SER A 79 -53.62 -4.73 -9.26
N TRP A 80 -52.68 -4.94 -10.17
CA TRP A 80 -51.38 -5.59 -9.88
C TRP A 80 -50.28 -4.65 -9.35
N GLU A 81 -50.58 -3.37 -9.12
CA GLU A 81 -49.61 -2.32 -8.76
C GLU A 81 -48.84 -2.61 -7.46
N ARG A 82 -49.43 -3.40 -6.55
CA ARG A 82 -48.80 -3.84 -5.29
C ARG A 82 -47.68 -4.87 -5.48
N PHE A 83 -47.78 -5.70 -6.53
CA PHE A 83 -46.81 -6.77 -6.80
C PHE A 83 -45.70 -6.33 -7.75
N LEU A 84 -45.87 -5.15 -8.37
CA LEU A 84 -44.91 -4.60 -9.31
C LEU A 84 -43.94 -3.64 -8.59
N PRO A 85 -42.63 -3.74 -8.85
CA PRO A 85 -41.66 -2.75 -8.41
C PRO A 85 -42.00 -1.35 -8.92
N ASN A 86 -42.30 -0.41 -8.00
CA ASN A 86 -42.58 0.99 -8.35
C ASN A 86 -41.29 1.79 -8.51
N PHE A 87 -40.94 2.13 -9.75
CA PHE A 87 -39.74 2.90 -10.05
C PHE A 87 -40.01 4.41 -9.94
N ARG A 88 -39.59 5.00 -8.81
CA ARG A 88 -39.61 6.45 -8.64
C ARG A 88 -38.44 7.08 -9.40
N HIS A 89 -38.72 8.09 -10.23
CA HIS A 89 -37.67 8.79 -10.97
C HIS A 89 -36.66 9.44 -10.01
N LYS A 90 -35.38 9.08 -10.15
CA LYS A 90 -34.29 9.53 -9.27
C LYS A 90 -33.65 10.85 -9.74
N SER A 91 -34.41 11.76 -10.36
CA SER A 91 -33.90 13.09 -10.67
C SER A 91 -33.74 13.89 -9.39
N LEU A 92 -32.50 14.12 -8.99
CA LEU A 92 -32.20 15.10 -7.94
C LEU A 92 -32.60 16.48 -8.46
N SER A 93 -33.47 17.19 -7.73
CA SER A 93 -33.86 18.58 -8.06
C SER A 93 -32.67 19.53 -8.10
N LYS A 94 -31.57 19.18 -7.43
CA LYS A 94 -30.33 19.92 -7.44
C LYS A 94 -29.15 19.02 -7.76
N ARG A 95 -28.31 19.49 -8.69
CA ARG A 95 -27.04 18.84 -9.03
C ARG A 95 -26.13 18.83 -7.81
N LYS A 96 -25.62 17.64 -7.45
CA LYS A 96 -24.58 17.49 -6.42
C LYS A 96 -23.33 18.27 -6.86
N GLN A 97 -22.90 19.19 -6.01
CA GLN A 97 -21.69 19.97 -6.26
C GLN A 97 -20.44 19.17 -5.85
N PRO A 98 -19.34 19.26 -6.61
CA PRO A 98 -18.10 18.62 -6.21
C PRO A 98 -17.60 19.20 -4.88
N LYS A 99 -17.02 18.35 -4.02
CA LYS A 99 -16.45 18.77 -2.73
C LYS A 99 -15.32 19.78 -2.91
N LYS A 100 -14.54 19.65 -3.99
CA LYS A 100 -13.48 20.60 -4.37
C LYS A 100 -14.02 21.49 -5.47
N LYS A 101 -14.46 22.70 -5.12
CA LYS A 101 -14.81 23.74 -6.08
C LYS A 101 -13.57 24.55 -6.37
N MET A 102 -13.19 24.67 -7.64
CA MET A 102 -12.14 25.59 -8.05
C MET A 102 -12.69 27.02 -7.94
N VAL A 103 -12.16 27.80 -7.01
CA VAL A 103 -12.41 29.24 -6.93
C VAL A 103 -11.70 29.92 -8.10
N LYS A 104 -12.37 30.86 -8.76
CA LYS A 104 -11.76 31.65 -9.84
C LYS A 104 -10.65 32.51 -9.24
N LYS A 105 -9.45 32.49 -9.85
CA LYS A 105 -8.33 33.33 -9.42
C LYS A 105 -8.68 34.80 -9.64
N GLU A 106 -8.20 35.70 -8.77
CA GLU A 106 -8.35 37.14 -9.00
C GLU A 106 -7.77 37.51 -10.36
N TYR A 107 -8.41 38.47 -11.04
CA TYR A 107 -7.97 38.91 -12.36
C TYR A 107 -6.60 39.58 -12.24
N THR A 108 -5.57 38.94 -12.79
CA THR A 108 -4.23 39.51 -12.91
C THR A 108 -4.10 40.09 -14.32
N PRO A 109 -3.92 41.41 -14.50
CA PRO A 109 -3.88 42.03 -15.83
C PRO A 109 -2.67 41.62 -16.64
N PHE A 110 -1.59 41.17 -15.98
CA PHE A 110 -0.41 40.65 -16.63
C PHE A 110 -0.49 39.13 -16.78
N PRO A 111 -0.03 38.58 -17.92
CA PRO A 111 0.13 37.15 -18.04
C PRO A 111 1.13 36.64 -16.99
N PRO A 112 0.99 35.39 -16.51
CA PRO A 112 2.01 34.78 -15.67
C PRO A 112 3.34 34.72 -16.45
N PRO A 113 4.49 34.78 -15.76
CA PRO A 113 5.78 34.68 -16.42
C PRO A 113 5.88 33.36 -17.19
N GLN A 114 6.53 33.41 -18.36
CA GLN A 114 6.79 32.22 -19.15
C GLN A 114 7.66 31.26 -18.31
N PRO A 115 7.34 29.95 -18.27
CA PRO A 115 8.23 29.00 -17.62
C PRO A 115 9.59 28.99 -18.32
N GLU A 116 10.66 29.11 -17.54
CA GLU A 116 12.03 29.07 -18.04
C GLU A 116 12.29 27.78 -18.83
N SER A 117 12.99 27.91 -19.97
CA SER A 117 13.38 26.76 -20.77
C SER A 117 14.39 25.89 -20.02
N LYS A 118 14.56 24.65 -20.46
CA LYS A 118 15.58 23.76 -19.88
C LYS A 118 16.98 24.37 -19.99
N ILE A 119 17.28 25.02 -21.11
CA ILE A 119 18.57 25.67 -21.37
C ILE A 119 18.77 26.84 -20.39
N ASP A 120 17.75 27.67 -20.19
CA ASP A 120 17.83 28.82 -19.28
C ASP A 120 18.06 28.39 -17.83
N LYS A 121 17.40 27.30 -17.40
CA LYS A 121 17.63 26.72 -16.07
C LYS A 121 19.06 26.23 -15.91
N GLU A 122 19.59 25.52 -16.91
CA GLU A 122 20.96 25.01 -16.88
C GLU A 122 22.00 26.14 -16.95
N LEU A 123 21.69 27.24 -17.64
CA LEU A 123 22.52 28.44 -17.68
C LEU A 123 22.50 29.18 -16.33
N ALA A 124 21.32 29.34 -15.73
CA ALA A 124 21.15 29.97 -14.42
C ALA A 124 21.84 29.19 -13.29
N THR A 125 21.80 27.84 -13.33
CA THR A 125 22.53 27.00 -12.38
C THR A 125 24.03 26.87 -12.68
N GLY A 126 24.48 27.37 -13.86
CA GLY A 126 25.86 27.19 -14.33
C GLY A 126 26.20 25.74 -14.69
N GLU A 127 25.22 24.83 -14.72
CA GLU A 127 25.43 23.43 -15.08
C GLU A 127 25.58 23.23 -16.58
N PHE A 128 25.07 24.15 -17.41
CA PHE A 128 25.14 24.03 -18.86
C PHE A 128 26.57 23.82 -19.38
N PHE A 129 27.53 24.53 -18.79
CA PHE A 129 28.94 24.48 -19.18
C PHE A 129 29.68 23.26 -18.66
N LEU A 130 29.14 22.53 -17.67
CA LEU A 130 29.79 21.34 -17.12
C LEU A 130 29.68 20.16 -18.09
N ARG A 131 30.79 19.45 -18.29
CA ARG A 131 30.76 18.22 -19.10
C ARG A 131 29.90 17.16 -18.41
N GLU A 132 29.31 16.26 -19.19
CA GLU A 132 28.42 15.22 -18.66
C GLU A 132 29.12 14.32 -17.62
N SER A 133 30.43 14.09 -17.77
CA SER A 133 31.26 13.37 -16.80
C SER A 133 31.32 14.06 -15.44
N GLU A 134 31.39 15.38 -15.41
CA GLU A 134 31.43 16.18 -14.19
C GLU A 134 30.06 16.20 -13.50
N LYS A 135 28.97 16.33 -14.28
CA LYS A 135 27.60 16.17 -13.79
C LYS A 135 27.41 14.81 -13.13
N ARG A 136 27.87 13.73 -13.77
CA ARG A 136 27.82 12.36 -13.21
C ARG A 136 28.64 12.25 -11.92
N ARG A 137 29.86 12.81 -11.87
CA ARG A 137 30.69 12.81 -10.66
C ARG A 137 30.03 13.55 -9.49
N LYS A 138 29.45 14.74 -9.74
CA LYS A 138 28.70 15.50 -8.73
C LYS A 138 27.51 14.67 -8.19
N LYS A 139 26.70 14.10 -9.08
CA LYS A 139 25.57 13.24 -8.71
C LYS A 139 26.01 12.03 -7.87
N MET A 140 27.11 11.37 -8.23
CA MET A 140 27.64 10.25 -7.45
C MET A 140 28.14 10.69 -6.07
N ASN A 141 28.77 11.86 -5.97
CA ASN A 141 29.21 12.42 -4.69
C ASN A 141 28.02 12.78 -3.80
N GLU A 142 26.95 13.37 -4.36
CA GLU A 142 25.70 13.65 -3.63
C GLU A 142 25.03 12.38 -3.11
N ILE A 143 24.99 11.32 -3.94
CA ILE A 143 24.45 10.02 -3.51
C ILE A 143 25.27 9.45 -2.36
N LYS A 144 26.60 9.47 -2.46
CA LYS A 144 27.51 9.01 -1.39
C LYS A 144 27.32 9.84 -0.10
N ALA A 145 27.18 11.15 -0.22
CA ALA A 145 26.94 12.03 0.92
C ALA A 145 25.59 11.72 1.60
N LYS A 146 24.51 11.56 0.82
CA LYS A 146 23.19 11.16 1.33
C LYS A 146 23.22 9.79 2.01
N GLN A 147 23.98 8.85 1.46
CA GLN A 147 24.17 7.53 2.06
C GLN A 147 24.94 7.62 3.38
N ALA A 148 26.02 8.40 3.43
CA ALA A 148 26.79 8.62 4.66
C ALA A 148 25.95 9.30 5.75
N GLU A 149 25.16 10.31 5.39
CA GLU A 149 24.22 10.99 6.30
C GLU A 149 23.15 10.02 6.84
N ALA A 150 22.54 9.22 5.96
CA ALA A 150 21.55 8.23 6.37
C ALA A 150 22.14 7.16 7.31
N LEU A 151 23.38 6.73 7.06
CA LEU A 151 24.09 5.80 7.93
C LEU A 151 24.39 6.43 9.29
N SER A 152 24.88 7.66 9.33
CA SER A 152 25.11 8.41 10.57
C SER A 152 23.82 8.58 11.38
N LYS A 153 22.74 9.04 10.74
CA LYS A 153 21.42 9.16 11.38
C LYS A 153 20.90 7.83 11.94
N ARG A 154 21.12 6.73 11.22
CA ARG A 154 20.74 5.38 11.67
C ARG A 154 21.59 4.91 12.86
N GLN A 155 22.88 5.25 12.88
CA GLN A 155 23.76 4.96 14.01
C GLN A 155 23.34 5.75 15.25
N GLU A 156 23.04 7.04 15.12
CA GLU A 156 22.52 7.86 16.22
C GLU A 156 21.22 7.32 16.80
N GLN A 157 20.29 6.88 15.93
CA GLN A 157 19.03 6.26 16.37
C GLN A 157 19.29 4.96 17.16
N ARG A 158 20.24 4.13 16.72
CA ARG A 158 20.63 2.91 17.44
C ARG A 158 21.29 3.23 18.78
N GLN A 159 22.18 4.22 18.83
CA GLN A 159 22.83 4.65 20.07
C GLN A 159 21.82 5.22 21.08
N LYS A 160 20.84 6.00 20.62
CA LYS A 160 19.73 6.51 21.44
C LYS A 160 18.91 5.37 22.06
N ALA A 161 18.64 4.30 21.30
CA ALA A 161 17.96 3.12 21.83
C ALA A 161 18.80 2.33 22.85
N PHE A 162 20.13 2.44 22.80
CA PHE A 162 21.05 1.76 23.73
C PHE A 162 21.32 2.55 25.01
N THR A 163 21.04 3.85 25.02
CA THR A 163 21.06 4.65 26.25
C THR A 163 19.75 4.45 27.01
N PRO A 164 19.78 3.96 28.26
CA PRO A 164 18.59 3.85 29.08
C PRO A 164 17.87 5.21 29.15
N PRO A 165 16.54 5.25 28.93
CA PRO A 165 15.78 6.47 29.15
C PRO A 165 16.07 6.99 30.55
N LYS A 166 16.49 8.26 30.68
CA LYS A 166 16.68 8.86 32.00
C LYS A 166 15.33 8.85 32.72
N GLU A 167 15.24 8.02 33.75
CA GLU A 167 14.11 8.01 34.67
C GLU A 167 13.91 9.42 35.22
N LYS A 168 12.67 9.91 35.17
CA LYS A 168 12.31 11.12 35.91
C LYS A 168 12.55 10.81 37.39
N PRO A 169 13.27 11.64 38.16
CA PRO A 169 13.44 11.37 39.58
C PRO A 169 12.05 11.31 40.22
N ALA A 170 11.68 10.12 40.71
CA ALA A 170 10.54 10.01 41.60
C ALA A 170 10.84 10.93 42.79
N VAL A 171 9.99 11.93 43.00
CA VAL A 171 10.07 12.83 44.14
C VAL A 171 9.93 11.99 45.41
N LYS A 172 11.07 11.58 45.98
CA LYS A 172 11.21 11.33 47.41
C LYS A 172 11.96 12.53 47.97
N LYS A 173 11.25 13.32 48.77
CA LYS A 173 11.80 14.39 49.57
C LYS A 173 12.81 13.79 50.55
N SER A 174 14.10 14.00 50.32
CA SER A 174 15.10 14.02 51.39
C SER A 174 16.21 15.00 51.00
N LYS A 175 16.58 15.84 51.97
CA LYS A 175 17.55 16.93 51.92
C LYS A 175 18.93 16.49 51.38
N PRO A 176 19.77 17.42 50.87
CA PRO A 176 21.06 17.08 50.31
C PRO A 176 22.02 16.63 51.42
N VAL A 177 22.45 15.37 51.36
CA VAL A 177 23.62 14.91 52.09
C VAL A 177 24.83 15.06 51.18
N THR A 178 25.75 15.82 51.72
CA THR A 178 27.11 16.20 51.36
C THR A 178 27.89 15.17 50.52
N ALA A 179 28.74 15.74 49.67
CA ALA A 179 29.65 15.07 48.77
C ALA A 179 30.70 14.19 49.46
N GLU A 180 30.45 12.91 49.61
CA GLU A 180 31.51 11.91 49.84
C GLU A 180 31.14 10.61 49.12
N ASN A 181 31.71 10.42 47.92
CA ASN A 181 32.12 9.14 47.32
C ASN A 181 32.69 9.42 45.92
N LYS A 182 33.64 10.35 45.84
CA LYS A 182 34.59 10.39 44.72
C LYS A 182 35.62 9.31 44.99
N ILE A 183 35.40 8.13 44.41
CA ILE A 183 36.39 7.06 44.40
C ILE A 183 37.64 7.62 43.70
N ASP A 184 38.74 7.72 44.44
CA ASP A 184 39.96 8.36 43.96
C ASP A 184 40.73 7.44 42.99
N ILE A 185 40.45 7.62 41.69
CA ILE A 185 41.02 6.83 40.59
C ILE A 185 42.55 6.94 40.56
N GLN A 186 43.12 8.05 41.05
CA GLN A 186 44.57 8.26 41.08
C GLN A 186 45.24 7.39 42.15
N ALA A 187 44.66 7.32 43.36
CA ALA A 187 45.14 6.45 44.44
C ALA A 187 45.08 4.96 44.07
N ILE A 188 44.07 4.53 43.30
CA ILE A 188 43.96 3.15 42.79
C ILE A 188 45.05 2.87 41.74
N LYS A 189 45.31 3.83 40.84
CA LYS A 189 46.32 3.69 39.78
C LYS A 189 47.74 3.60 40.34
N GLU A 190 48.02 4.29 41.42
CA GLU A 190 49.30 4.21 42.13
C GLU A 190 49.48 2.87 42.88
N LYS A 191 48.41 2.35 43.52
CA LYS A 191 48.44 1.04 44.17
C LYS A 191 48.70 -0.11 43.17
N VAL A 192 48.12 -0.04 41.97
CA VAL A 192 48.35 -1.03 40.90
C VAL A 192 49.78 -0.97 40.35
N LYS A 193 50.38 0.23 40.21
CA LYS A 193 51.79 0.37 39.81
C LYS A 193 52.74 -0.19 40.88
N LYS A 194 52.45 0.04 42.16
CA LYS A 194 53.23 -0.45 43.29
C LYS A 194 53.14 -1.98 43.47
N ALA A 195 52.02 -2.57 43.07
CA ALA A 195 51.85 -4.03 43.01
C ALA A 195 52.61 -4.67 41.85
N LYS A 196 52.75 -3.99 40.70
CA LYS A 196 53.55 -4.47 39.56
C LYS A 196 55.07 -4.42 39.79
N SER A 197 55.57 -3.55 40.68
CA SER A 197 57.01 -3.46 40.98
C SER A 197 57.50 -4.48 42.02
N LYS A 198 56.59 -5.14 42.74
CA LYS A 198 56.93 -6.31 43.58
C LYS A 198 56.93 -7.55 42.68
N LYS A 199 58.11 -7.90 42.15
CA LYS A 199 58.35 -9.19 41.49
C LYS A 199 58.02 -10.33 42.46
N LEU A 200 56.90 -11.01 42.26
CA LEU A 200 56.79 -12.41 42.66
C LEU A 200 57.40 -13.24 41.52
N GLY A 201 58.39 -14.07 41.88
CA GLY A 201 59.29 -14.75 40.96
C GLY A 201 58.56 -15.62 39.94
N ALA A 202 59.07 -15.57 38.70
CA ALA A 202 58.76 -16.53 37.67
C ALA A 202 59.73 -17.72 37.78
N PRO A 203 59.29 -18.98 37.56
CA PRO A 203 60.16 -20.02 37.07
C PRO A 203 60.25 -19.96 35.52
N PRO A 204 61.35 -20.48 34.94
CA PRO A 204 61.85 -20.06 33.63
C PRO A 204 61.18 -20.76 32.44
N VAL A 205 61.13 -20.04 31.31
CA VAL A 205 60.97 -20.59 29.96
C VAL A 205 62.32 -21.13 29.51
N ASN A 206 62.36 -22.37 29.00
CA ASN A 206 63.54 -22.95 28.33
C ASN A 206 63.23 -23.18 26.83
N PRO A 207 64.17 -22.88 25.90
CA PRO A 207 63.96 -22.92 24.44
C PRO A 207 64.59 -24.14 23.73
N GLU A 208 64.32 -24.24 22.41
CA GLU A 208 64.99 -25.04 21.34
C GLU A 208 64.49 -26.48 21.07
N THR A 209 64.41 -27.03 19.83
CA THR A 209 64.63 -26.65 18.41
C THR A 209 63.91 -27.72 17.49
N PRO A 210 64.33 -28.13 16.25
CA PRO A 210 63.48 -28.19 15.06
C PRO A 210 63.25 -29.64 14.54
N SER A 211 62.36 -29.85 13.56
CA SER A 211 62.63 -30.86 12.50
C SER A 211 61.63 -30.76 11.35
N ALA A 212 62.17 -30.56 10.16
CA ALA A 212 61.56 -30.97 8.91
C ALA A 212 61.79 -32.48 8.73
N LYS A 213 60.80 -33.20 8.16
CA LYS A 213 60.96 -34.13 7.01
C LYS A 213 59.68 -34.93 6.73
N ASP A 214 59.38 -35.00 5.43
CA ASP A 214 58.83 -36.13 4.67
C ASP A 214 57.56 -36.85 5.15
N CYS A 215 56.52 -36.92 4.29
CA CYS A 215 56.52 -37.91 3.21
C CYS A 215 55.31 -37.75 2.28
N LYS A 216 55.55 -38.18 1.04
CA LYS A 216 54.73 -38.09 -0.17
C LYS A 216 53.76 -39.28 -0.30
N ARG A 217 52.63 -39.06 -1.00
CA ARG A 217 51.82 -40.01 -1.82
C ARG A 217 51.03 -41.09 -1.05
N LYS A 218 49.79 -41.45 -1.40
CA LYS A 218 49.21 -41.90 -2.70
C LYS A 218 47.66 -41.72 -2.63
N LYS A 219 46.98 -41.25 -3.70
CA LYS A 219 46.18 -42.04 -4.67
C LYS A 219 44.91 -42.64 -4.02
N VAL A 220 43.69 -42.21 -4.38
CA VAL A 220 42.99 -42.40 -5.68
C VAL A 220 42.26 -41.14 -6.10
#